data_AF-A0A967Z180-F1
#
_entry.id   AF-A0A967Z180-F1
#
_cell.length_a   1.000
_cell.length_b   1.000
_cell.length_c   1.000
_cell.angle_alpha   90.00
_cell.angle_beta   90.00
_cell.angle_gamma   90.00
#
_symmetry.space_group_name_H-M   'P 1'
#
loop_
_entity.id
_entity.type
_entity.pdbx_description
1 polymer ?
#
loop_
_entity_poly.entity_id
_entity_poly.type
_entity_poly.pdbx_seq_one_letter_code
_entity_poly.pdbx_strand_id
1 'polypeptide(L)' 'MAKKKQIKITQTRSTIGRTPKQRKTIKALGLKRLHHTVTHNDTAQIRGMINKVNHLVNVEES' A
#
# COMPACT_ATOMS: atom_id res chain seq x y z
N MET A 1 12.84 -1.53 23.70
CA MET A 1 12.92 -0.88 22.36
C MET A 1 11.56 -1.02 21.70
N ALA A 2 10.99 0.09 21.21
CA ALA A 2 9.60 0.11 20.73
C ALA A 2 9.38 -0.90 19.59
N LYS A 3 8.36 -1.76 19.76
CA LYS A 3 7.92 -2.74 18.76
C LYS A 3 7.57 -1.96 17.49
N LYS A 4 8.34 -2.10 16.41
CA LYS A 4 8.04 -1.45 15.13
C LYS A 4 6.72 -2.02 14.63
N LYS A 5 5.65 -1.24 14.74
CA LYS A 5 4.34 -1.59 14.21
C LYS A 5 4.49 -1.70 12.69
N GLN A 6 4.18 -2.86 12.15
CA GLN A 6 4.30 -3.12 10.72
C GLN A 6 2.90 -3.18 10.12
N ILE A 7 2.80 -2.76 8.87
CA ILE A 7 1.56 -2.80 8.12
C ILE A 7 1.80 -3.63 6.87
N LYS A 8 0.96 -4.64 6.71
CA LYS A 8 0.95 -5.54 5.58
C LYS A 8 -0.06 -5.02 4.58
N ILE A 9 0.42 -4.66 3.40
CA ILE A 9 -0.40 -4.04 2.35
C ILE A 9 -0.54 -5.04 1.21
N THR A 10 -1.76 -5.39 0.86
CA THR A 10 -2.07 -6.29 -0.25
C THR A 10 -2.84 -5.55 -1.34
N GLN A 11 -2.41 -5.63 -2.59
CA GLN A 11 -3.17 -5.07 -3.69
C GLN A 11 -4.39 -5.95 -4.01
N THR A 12 -5.61 -5.46 -3.78
CA THR A 12 -6.85 -6.21 -4.05
C THR A 12 -7.48 -5.87 -5.40
N ARG A 13 -7.25 -4.65 -5.91
CA ARG A 13 -7.81 -4.21 -7.20
C ARG A 13 -6.73 -3.76 -8.18
N SER A 14 -7.01 -3.92 -9.46
CA SER A 14 -6.08 -3.58 -10.55
C SER A 14 -5.86 -2.07 -10.66
N THR A 15 -4.66 -1.69 -11.12
CA THR A 15 -4.32 -0.29 -11.42
C THR A 15 -4.70 0.14 -12.85
N ILE A 16 -5.24 -0.76 -13.66
CA ILE A 16 -5.75 -0.45 -15.00
C ILE A 16 -6.89 0.56 -14.90
N GLY A 17 -6.87 1.60 -15.75
CA GLY A 17 -7.87 2.68 -15.72
C GLY A 17 -7.73 3.65 -14.54
N ARG A 18 -6.68 3.53 -13.71
CA ARG A 18 -6.43 4.46 -12.59
C ARG A 18 -5.54 5.62 -13.00
N THR A 19 -5.67 6.72 -12.28
CA THR A 19 -4.89 7.94 -12.57
C THR A 19 -3.38 7.66 -12.50
N PRO A 20 -2.55 8.38 -13.29
CA PRO A 20 -1.10 8.21 -13.26
C PRO A 20 -0.50 8.36 -11.85
N LYS A 21 -1.10 9.23 -11.02
CA LYS A 21 -0.68 9.45 -9.62
C LYS A 21 -0.91 8.21 -8.75
N GLN A 22 -2.07 7.56 -8.86
CA GLN A 22 -2.36 6.33 -8.11
C GLN A 22 -1.48 5.17 -8.57
N ARG A 23 -1.26 5.03 -9.89
CA ARG A 23 -0.33 4.03 -10.45
C ARG A 23 1.09 4.19 -9.91
N LYS A 24 1.60 5.42 -9.84
CA LYS A 24 2.91 5.73 -9.25
C LYS A 24 2.94 5.39 -7.75
N THR A 25 1.87 5.67 -7.02
CA THR A 25 1.76 5.38 -5.58
C THR A 25 1.81 3.87 -5.32
N ILE A 26 1.03 3.06 -6.05
CA ILE A 26 1.04 1.60 -5.96
C ILE A 26 2.44 1.03 -6.25
N LYS A 27 3.10 1.52 -7.32
CA LYS A 27 4.47 1.12 -7.66
C LYS A 27 5.47 1.51 -6.56
N ALA A 28 5.36 2.71 -6.00
CA ALA A 28 6.23 3.19 -4.93
C ALA A 28 6.06 2.40 -3.63
N LEU A 29 4.85 1.89 -3.35
CA LEU A 29 4.59 0.95 -2.26
C LEU A 29 5.15 -0.46 -2.53
N GLY A 30 5.74 -0.72 -3.70
CA GLY A 30 6.32 -2.02 -4.07
C GLY A 30 5.32 -3.05 -4.58
N LEU A 31 4.08 -2.65 -4.84
CA LEU A 31 3.02 -3.54 -5.33
C LEU A 31 3.12 -3.66 -6.86
N LYS A 32 3.50 -4.85 -7.34
CA LYS A 32 3.76 -5.11 -8.77
C LYS A 32 2.62 -5.85 -9.48
N ARG A 33 1.84 -6.68 -8.76
CA ARG A 33 0.78 -7.54 -9.30
C ARG A 33 -0.40 -7.63 -8.35
N LEU A 34 -1.56 -8.04 -8.87
CA LEU A 34 -2.75 -8.30 -8.06
C LEU A 34 -2.45 -9.35 -6.98
N HIS A 35 -3.02 -9.17 -5.80
CA HIS A 35 -2.79 -9.98 -4.60
C HIS A 35 -1.33 -10.07 -4.14
N HIS A 36 -0.44 -9.19 -4.64
CA HIS A 36 0.89 -9.04 -4.08
C HIS A 36 0.81 -8.35 -2.73
N THR A 37 1.58 -8.85 -1.77
CA THR A 37 1.63 -8.32 -0.43
C THR A 37 3.03 -7.82 -0.11
N VAL A 38 3.12 -6.63 0.49
CA VAL A 38 4.38 -6.04 0.95
C VAL A 38 4.20 -5.51 2.37
N THR A 39 5.18 -5.78 3.22
CA THR A 39 5.22 -5.27 4.59
C THR A 39 6.03 -3.99 4.66
N HIS A 40 5.46 -2.96 5.29
CA HIS A 40 6.11 -1.67 5.53
C HIS A 40 6.07 -1.31 7.01
N ASN A 41 6.95 -0.40 7.43
CA ASN A 41 6.86 0.19 8.76
C ASN A 41 5.67 1.16 8.80
N ASP A 42 4.94 1.17 9.91
CA ASP A 42 3.85 2.10 10.13
C ASP A 42 4.39 3.52 10.36
N THR A 43 4.45 4.29 9.27
CA THR A 43 4.86 5.69 9.28
C THR A 43 3.74 6.56 8.69
N ALA A 44 3.67 7.82 9.13
CA ALA A 44 2.68 8.78 8.61
C ALA A 44 2.77 8.93 7.08
N GLN A 45 3.98 8.81 6.51
CA GLN A 45 4.20 8.85 5.06
C GLN A 45 3.52 7.67 4.35
N ILE A 46 3.73 6.43 4.84
CA ILE A 46 3.10 5.24 4.24
C ILE A 46 1.59 5.29 4.43
N ARG A 47 1.08 5.69 5.60
CA ARG A 47 -0.37 5.90 5.82
C ARG A 47 -0.95 6.93 4.84
N GLY A 48 -0.26 8.04 4.58
CA GLY A 48 -0.69 9.03 3.60
C GLY A 48 -0.75 8.46 2.18
N MET A 49 0.23 7.64 1.79
CA MET A 49 0.23 6.94 0.50
C MET A 49 -0.94 5.94 0.40
N ILE A 50 -1.16 5.14 1.44
CA ILE A 50 -2.28 4.18 1.53
C ILE A 50 -3.62 4.90 1.39
N ASN A 51 -3.83 6.01 2.11
CA ASN A 51 -5.10 6.74 2.08
C ASN A 51 -5.49 7.17 0.65
N LYS A 52 -4.50 7.52 -0.17
CA LYS A 52 -4.71 7.90 -1.58
C LYS A 52 -5.15 6.74 -2.49
N VAL A 53 -4.84 5.50 -2.09
CA VAL A 53 -5.13 4.28 -2.85
C VAL A 53 -5.94 3.26 -2.03
N ASN A 54 -6.63 3.70 -0.98
CA ASN A 54 -7.31 2.86 0.01
C ASN A 54 -8.27 1.82 -0.61
N HIS A 55 -8.97 2.19 -1.67
CA HIS A 55 -9.91 1.32 -2.40
C HIS A 55 -9.24 0.30 -3.32
N LEU A 56 -7.91 0.36 -3.49
CA LEU A 56 -7.12 -0.56 -4.30
C LEU A 56 -6.31 -1.56 -3.46
N VAL A 57 -6.21 -1.33 -2.15
CA VAL A 57 -5.36 -2.09 -1.25
C VAL A 57 -6.15 -2.55 -0.03
N ASN A 58 -5.80 -3.72 0.50
CA ASN A 58 -6.17 -4.14 1.84
C ASN A 58 -4.98 -3.91 2.77
N VAL A 59 -5.23 -3.43 3.98
CA VAL A 59 -4.19 -3.16 4.98
C VAL A 59 -4.49 -3.96 6.23
N GLU A 60 -3.53 -4.78 6.64
CA GLU A 60 -3.55 -5.54 7.88
C GLU A 60 -2.47 -4.99 8.81
N GLU A 61 -2.82 -4.63 10.05
CA GLU A 61 -1.85 -4.17 11.05
C GLU A 61 -1.23 -5.38 11.78
N SER A 62 0.08 -5.35 12.04
CA SER A 62 0.86 -6.41 12.73
C SER A 62 1.86 -5.86 13.74
#